data_AF-A0AAE7C103-F1
#
_entry.id   AF-A0AAE7C103-F1
#
_cell.length_a   1.000
_cell.length_b   1.000
_cell.length_c   1.000
_cell.angle_alpha   90.00
_cell.angle_beta   90.00
_cell.angle_gamma   90.00
#
_symmetry.space_group_name_H-M   'P 1'
#
loop_
_entity.id
_entity.type
_entity.pdbx_description
1 polymer ?
#
loop_
_entity_poly.entity_id
_entity_poly.type
_entity_poly.pdbx_seq_one_letter_code
_entity_poly.pdbx_strand_id
1 'polypeptide(L)'
;MNYKVILDEYNKYKENFTYSINEVETILTNDLKAFEIPLKNMSKTDLKNNEEVTYKDIYKMYVIEEPDVLKQFKDEFDDIGIDLDEDDYDYSPDMKDKYDYDTLIVKHNEEHAMSVFIETKDKKNVSYLYVWGSMKLQELMCCYGGIKGMDEGNINDPYFQTYLDMLVKHGFLKI
;
A
#
# COMPACT_ATOMS: atom_id res chain seq x y z
N MET A 1 -20.67 -6.04 -11.66
CA MET A 1 -21.33 -4.83 -11.08
C MET A 1 -21.94 -3.97 -12.18
N ASN A 2 -22.91 -3.09 -11.86
CA ASN A 2 -23.40 -2.09 -12.81
C ASN A 2 -22.62 -0.78 -12.66
N TYR A 3 -21.46 -0.67 -13.32
CA TYR A 3 -20.52 0.45 -13.14
C TYR A 3 -21.10 1.83 -13.43
N LYS A 4 -22.22 1.96 -14.16
CA LYS A 4 -22.89 3.26 -14.33
C LYS A 4 -23.51 3.77 -13.03
N VAL A 5 -24.23 2.91 -12.31
CA VAL A 5 -24.83 3.26 -11.01
C VAL A 5 -23.74 3.61 -10.00
N ILE A 6 -22.63 2.88 -10.05
CA ILE A 6 -21.50 3.09 -9.15
C ILE A 6 -20.77 4.38 -9.44
N LEU A 7 -20.55 4.70 -10.72
CA LEU A 7 -20.00 5.97 -11.14
C LEU A 7 -20.89 7.14 -10.69
N ASP A 8 -22.21 7.01 -10.80
CA ASP A 8 -23.15 8.03 -10.35
C ASP A 8 -23.03 8.27 -8.83
N GLU A 9 -22.88 7.21 -8.03
CA GLU A 9 -22.67 7.32 -6.58
C GLU A 9 -21.29 7.90 -6.24
N TYR A 10 -20.24 7.42 -6.91
CA TYR A 10 -18.88 7.93 -6.80
C TYR A 10 -18.81 9.43 -7.05
N ASN A 11 -19.44 9.91 -8.14
CA ASN A 11 -19.42 11.32 -8.50
C ASN A 11 -20.11 12.24 -7.48
N LYS A 12 -21.07 11.74 -6.69
CA LYS A 12 -21.69 12.52 -5.60
C LYS A 12 -20.71 12.81 -4.47
N TYR A 13 -19.75 11.92 -4.24
CA TYR A 13 -18.82 11.95 -3.11
C TYR A 13 -17.36 12.04 -3.52
N LYS A 14 -17.08 12.34 -4.80
CA LYS A 14 -15.73 12.29 -5.40
C LYS A 14 -14.68 13.05 -4.57
N GLU A 15 -15.04 14.23 -4.06
CA GLU A 15 -14.14 15.06 -3.23
C GLU A 15 -13.70 14.36 -1.94
N ASN A 16 -14.49 13.42 -1.42
CA ASN A 16 -14.16 12.65 -0.21
C ASN A 16 -13.10 11.56 -0.46
N PHE A 17 -12.73 11.31 -1.72
CA PHE A 17 -11.71 10.32 -2.09
C PHE A 17 -10.36 10.97 -2.45
N THR A 18 -10.21 12.27 -2.22
CA THR A 18 -8.92 12.96 -2.31
C THR A 18 -8.36 13.13 -0.92
N TYR A 19 -7.39 12.30 -0.55
CA TYR A 19 -6.78 12.33 0.78
C TYR A 19 -5.50 13.15 0.79
N SER A 20 -5.37 14.00 1.80
CA SER A 20 -4.12 14.67 2.10
C SER A 20 -3.08 13.69 2.65
N ILE A 21 -1.80 14.04 2.50
CA ILE A 21 -0.70 13.27 3.08
C ILE A 21 -0.91 13.10 4.60
N ASN A 22 -1.31 14.17 5.30
CA ASN A 22 -1.50 14.14 6.75
C ASN A 22 -2.62 13.18 7.18
N GLU A 23 -3.71 13.07 6.41
CA GLU A 23 -4.80 12.14 6.70
C GLU A 23 -4.32 10.69 6.58
N VAL A 24 -3.60 10.37 5.50
CA VAL A 24 -3.05 9.03 5.29
C VAL A 24 -1.98 8.70 6.32
N GLU A 25 -1.08 9.63 6.65
CA GLU A 25 -0.09 9.44 7.74
C GLU A 25 -0.80 9.19 9.09
N THR A 26 -1.90 9.88 9.36
CA THR A 26 -2.70 9.67 10.58
C THR A 26 -3.31 8.28 10.62
N ILE A 27 -3.88 7.79 9.51
CA ILE A 27 -4.41 6.42 9.40
C ILE A 27 -3.30 5.40 9.62
N LEU A 28 -2.17 5.55 8.92
CA LEU A 28 -1.03 4.65 9.01
C LEU A 28 -0.51 4.57 10.46
N THR A 29 -0.32 5.71 11.12
CA THR A 29 0.27 5.75 12.47
C THR A 29 -0.72 5.37 13.58
N ASN A 30 -1.96 5.87 13.53
CA ASN A 30 -2.92 5.67 14.62
C ASN A 30 -3.67 4.35 14.50
N ASP A 31 -4.11 4.00 13.30
CA ASP A 31 -4.98 2.84 13.08
C ASP A 31 -4.15 1.60 12.77
N LEU A 32 -3.11 1.75 11.95
CA LEU A 32 -2.24 0.65 11.51
C LEU A 32 -0.94 0.53 12.32
N LYS A 33 -0.73 1.39 13.32
CA LYS A 33 0.46 1.38 14.20
C LYS A 33 1.79 1.43 13.44
N ALA A 34 1.78 2.02 12.25
CA ALA A 34 2.96 2.14 11.43
C ALA A 34 3.93 3.19 11.99
N PHE A 35 5.21 3.03 11.70
CA PHE A 35 6.25 4.03 11.94
C PHE A 35 6.98 4.39 10.65
N GLU A 36 7.47 5.62 10.56
CA GLU A 36 8.21 6.10 9.39
C GLU A 36 9.63 5.52 9.37
N ILE A 37 10.07 5.04 8.21
CA ILE A 37 11.49 4.79 7.94
C ILE A 37 12.04 5.92 7.08
N PRO A 38 13.15 6.57 7.49
CA PRO A 38 13.81 7.56 6.66
C PRO A 38 14.28 6.97 5.32
N LEU A 39 13.87 7.56 4.20
CA LEU A 39 14.28 7.12 2.84
C LEU A 39 15.79 7.11 2.62
N LYS A 40 16.57 7.86 3.42
CA LYS A 40 18.03 7.83 3.40
C LYS A 40 18.63 6.48 3.82
N ASN A 41 17.85 5.65 4.52
CA ASN A 41 18.23 4.29 4.89
C ASN A 41 17.97 3.30 3.75
N MET A 42 17.22 3.71 2.73
CA MET A 42 16.94 2.90 1.54
C MET A 42 17.99 3.14 0.47
N SER A 43 18.36 2.07 -0.22
CA SER A 43 19.19 2.15 -1.41
C SER A 43 18.46 2.93 -2.51
N LYS A 44 19.08 4.03 -2.96
CA LYS A 44 18.54 4.83 -4.07
C LYS A 44 18.48 4.04 -5.38
N THR A 45 19.37 3.08 -5.56
CA THR A 45 19.37 2.24 -6.76
C THR A 45 18.15 1.34 -6.76
N ASP A 46 17.86 0.70 -5.63
CA ASP A 46 16.74 -0.23 -5.52
C ASP A 46 15.40 0.50 -5.63
N LEU A 47 15.25 1.65 -4.98
CA LEU A 47 14.05 2.48 -5.14
C LEU A 47 13.84 3.01 -6.57
N LYS A 48 14.92 3.20 -7.36
CA LYS A 48 14.81 3.61 -8.77
C LYS A 48 14.45 2.45 -9.69
N ASN A 49 14.86 1.24 -9.32
CA ASN A 49 14.61 0.03 -10.08
C ASN A 49 13.26 -0.61 -9.75
N ASN A 50 12.62 -0.21 -8.65
CA ASN A 50 11.28 -0.64 -8.29
C ASN A 50 10.25 -0.01 -9.24
N GLU A 51 9.65 -0.84 -10.10
CA GLU A 51 8.67 -0.40 -11.13
C GLU A 51 7.31 -0.01 -10.55
N GLU A 52 6.99 -0.49 -9.34
CA GLU A 52 5.73 -0.22 -8.67
C GLU A 52 5.66 1.23 -8.17
N VAL A 53 6.80 1.81 -7.82
CA VAL A 53 6.90 3.20 -7.33
C VAL A 53 7.57 4.14 -8.33
N THR A 54 7.16 5.40 -8.29
CA THR A 54 7.77 6.48 -9.05
C THR A 54 8.77 7.20 -8.16
N TYR A 55 10.04 6.82 -8.21
CA TYR A 55 11.11 7.30 -7.30
C TYR A 55 11.09 8.82 -6.98
N LYS A 56 10.84 9.66 -7.99
CA LYS A 56 10.80 11.13 -7.84
C LYS A 56 9.60 11.64 -7.03
N ASP A 57 8.52 10.88 -6.99
CA ASP A 57 7.24 11.24 -6.37
C ASP A 57 7.12 10.62 -4.97
N ILE A 58 8.00 9.69 -4.59
CA ILE A 58 8.06 9.13 -3.22
C ILE A 58 8.26 10.26 -2.20
N TYR A 59 7.34 10.35 -1.26
CA TYR A 59 7.37 11.26 -0.13
C TYR A 59 8.03 10.60 1.09
N LYS A 60 7.46 9.46 1.51
CA LYS A 60 7.86 8.72 2.71
C LYS A 60 7.52 7.24 2.57
N MET A 61 8.09 6.47 3.48
CA MET A 61 7.80 5.06 3.65
C MET A 61 7.44 4.79 5.11
N TYR A 62 6.41 4.00 5.31
CA TYR A 62 5.92 3.55 6.61
C TYR A 62 6.00 2.04 6.70
N VAL A 63 6.28 1.52 7.89
CA VAL A 63 6.33 0.09 8.17
C VAL A 63 5.43 -0.26 9.32
N ILE A 64 4.71 -1.36 9.16
CA ILE A 64 3.77 -1.94 10.10
C ILE A 64 4.38 -3.25 10.58
N GLU A 65 4.61 -3.37 11.89
CA GLU A 65 5.08 -4.60 12.54
C GLU A 65 4.15 -5.04 13.70
N GLU A 66 3.08 -4.28 13.96
CA GLU A 66 2.15 -4.58 15.05
C GLU A 66 1.42 -5.91 14.77
N PRO A 67 1.60 -6.95 15.60
CA PRO A 67 1.11 -8.29 15.30
C PRO A 67 -0.40 -8.37 15.04
N ASP A 68 -1.19 -7.61 15.80
CA ASP A 68 -2.65 -7.57 15.63
C ASP A 68 -3.06 -6.92 14.30
N VAL A 69 -2.27 -5.99 13.78
CA VAL A 69 -2.50 -5.37 12.46
C VAL A 69 -2.04 -6.31 11.36
N LEU A 70 -0.85 -6.91 11.47
CA LEU A 70 -0.35 -7.92 10.53
C LEU A 70 -1.38 -9.04 10.31
N LYS A 71 -1.94 -9.57 11.40
CA LYS A 71 -2.95 -10.62 11.33
C LYS A 71 -4.23 -10.21 10.61
N GLN A 72 -4.64 -8.94 10.68
CA GLN A 72 -5.84 -8.45 9.97
C GLN A 72 -5.66 -8.46 8.46
N PHE A 73 -4.43 -8.24 7.99
CA PHE A 73 -4.09 -8.12 6.57
C PHE A 73 -3.36 -9.33 6.01
N LYS A 74 -3.27 -10.43 6.78
CA LYS A 74 -2.71 -11.69 6.29
C LYS A 74 -3.52 -12.21 5.11
N ASP A 75 -2.83 -12.48 4.01
CA ASP A 75 -3.43 -12.99 2.78
C ASP A 75 -3.82 -14.47 2.98
N GLU A 76 -4.93 -14.89 2.36
CA GLU A 76 -5.45 -16.26 2.52
C GLU A 76 -4.74 -17.29 1.62
N PHE A 77 -3.85 -16.83 0.73
CA PHE A 77 -3.15 -17.66 -0.24
C PHE A 77 -1.90 -18.35 0.33
N ASP A 78 -1.50 -18.06 1.58
CA ASP A 78 -0.29 -18.60 2.21
C ASP A 78 -0.44 -20.06 2.69
N ASP A 79 -1.64 -20.65 2.63
CA ASP A 79 -1.84 -22.10 2.88
C ASP A 79 -1.43 -22.96 1.67
N ILE A 80 -1.00 -22.37 0.56
CA ILE A 80 -0.55 -23.08 -0.65
C ILE A 80 0.98 -23.27 -0.61
N GLY A 81 1.52 -23.75 0.51
CA GLY A 81 2.89 -24.28 0.70
C GLY A 81 3.92 -24.02 -0.40
N ILE A 82 4.23 -22.74 -0.65
CA ILE A 82 5.39 -22.37 -1.46
C ILE A 82 6.55 -22.41 -0.49
N ASP A 83 7.32 -23.52 -0.50
CA ASP A 83 8.66 -23.55 0.08
C ASP A 83 9.44 -22.40 -0.55
N LEU A 84 9.58 -21.31 0.19
CA LEU A 84 10.63 -20.34 -0.05
C LEU A 84 11.92 -21.11 0.23
N ASP A 85 12.71 -21.36 -0.81
CA ASP A 85 13.98 -22.11 -0.73
C ASP A 85 14.73 -21.76 0.57
N GLU A 86 14.95 -22.77 1.43
CA GLU A 86 15.54 -22.66 2.78
C GLU A 86 16.97 -22.07 2.82
N ASP A 87 17.52 -21.64 1.68
CA ASP A 87 18.95 -21.38 1.50
C ASP A 87 19.34 -19.89 1.50
N ASP A 88 18.44 -18.92 1.75
CA ASP A 88 18.78 -17.48 1.61
C ASP A 88 18.28 -16.53 2.73
N TYR A 89 18.14 -17.01 3.98
CA TYR A 89 17.74 -16.14 5.11
C TYR A 89 18.64 -16.27 6.34
N ASP A 90 19.76 -15.54 6.33
CA ASP A 90 20.47 -15.20 7.58
C ASP A 90 19.78 -13.99 8.23
N TYR A 91 18.58 -14.16 8.78
CA TYR A 91 18.03 -13.17 9.72
C TYR A 91 18.91 -13.14 10.97
N SER A 92 19.85 -12.20 11.03
CA SER A 92 20.66 -12.00 12.22
C SER A 92 19.91 -11.10 13.21
N PRO A 93 20.05 -11.31 14.54
CA PRO A 93 19.53 -10.38 15.55
C PRO A 93 19.94 -8.92 15.32
N ASP A 94 21.05 -8.68 14.61
CA ASP A 94 21.59 -7.37 14.28
C ASP A 94 20.79 -6.64 13.20
N MET A 95 19.98 -7.38 12.42
CA MET A 95 19.03 -6.83 11.45
C MET A 95 17.78 -6.29 12.14
N LYS A 96 17.47 -6.72 13.37
CA LYS A 96 16.23 -6.35 14.06
C LYS A 96 16.04 -4.84 14.24
N ASP A 97 17.15 -4.12 14.39
CA ASP A 97 17.20 -2.66 14.58
C ASP A 97 17.58 -1.88 13.30
N LYS A 98 17.91 -2.59 12.21
CA LYS A 98 18.21 -1.96 10.91
C LYS A 98 16.95 -1.88 10.07
N TYR A 99 16.73 -0.72 9.49
CA TYR A 99 15.59 -0.43 8.62
C TYR A 99 16.12 0.06 7.27
N ASP A 100 16.92 -0.78 6.65
CA ASP A 100 17.40 -0.65 5.27
C ASP A 100 16.62 -1.59 4.34
N TYR A 101 16.91 -1.51 3.05
CA TYR A 101 16.17 -2.25 2.02
C TYR A 101 16.29 -3.77 2.20
N ASP A 102 17.50 -4.27 2.47
CA ASP A 102 17.76 -5.71 2.62
C ASP A 102 17.04 -6.29 3.84
N THR A 103 17.05 -5.57 4.97
CA THR A 103 16.33 -6.01 6.16
C THR A 103 14.82 -6.08 5.90
N LEU A 104 14.27 -5.12 5.16
CA LEU A 104 12.85 -5.12 4.82
C LEU A 104 12.48 -6.29 3.93
N ILE A 105 13.32 -6.66 2.95
CA ILE A 105 13.10 -7.88 2.14
C ILE A 105 12.89 -9.08 3.07
N VAL A 106 13.81 -9.30 4.01
CA VAL A 106 13.73 -10.44 4.93
C VAL A 106 12.46 -10.36 5.78
N LYS A 107 12.18 -9.21 6.41
CA LYS A 107 10.98 -9.04 7.24
C LYS A 107 9.68 -9.24 6.46
N HIS A 108 9.62 -8.85 5.18
CA HIS A 108 8.46 -9.08 4.33
C HIS A 108 8.29 -10.56 3.99
N ASN A 109 9.39 -11.24 3.65
CA ASN A 109 9.36 -12.65 3.27
C ASN A 109 9.02 -13.56 4.46
N GLU A 110 9.32 -13.14 5.68
CA GLU A 110 8.92 -13.81 6.91
C GLU A 110 7.54 -13.36 7.45
N GLU A 111 6.79 -12.54 6.70
CA GLU A 111 5.51 -11.95 7.12
C GLU A 111 5.57 -11.14 8.43
N HIS A 112 6.75 -10.69 8.84
CA HIS A 112 6.99 -9.90 10.05
C HIS A 112 6.78 -8.40 9.85
N ALA A 113 6.63 -7.95 8.60
CA ALA A 113 6.38 -6.55 8.29
C ALA A 113 5.52 -6.36 7.03
N MET A 114 4.79 -5.26 6.99
CA MET A 114 4.22 -4.68 5.76
C MET A 114 4.68 -3.24 5.61
N SER A 115 4.87 -2.81 4.36
CA SER A 115 5.44 -1.51 4.05
C SER A 115 4.50 -0.73 3.15
N VAL A 116 4.34 0.58 3.41
CA VAL A 116 3.53 1.48 2.58
C VAL A 116 4.39 2.65 2.12
N PHE A 117 4.52 2.82 0.81
CA PHE A 117 5.13 3.97 0.19
C PHE A 117 4.06 4.99 -0.16
N ILE A 118 4.27 6.24 0.27
CA ILE A 118 3.40 7.37 -0.08
C ILE A 118 4.03 8.12 -1.25
N GLU A 119 3.33 8.21 -2.37
CA GLU A 119 3.67 9.12 -3.47
C GLU A 119 2.83 10.38 -3.44
N THR A 120 3.45 11.49 -3.85
CA THR A 120 2.77 12.77 -4.05
C THR A 120 3.43 13.57 -5.17
N LYS A 121 2.59 14.17 -6.02
CA LYS A 121 3.01 15.07 -7.10
C LYS A 121 3.03 16.53 -6.69
N ASP A 122 2.19 16.91 -5.72
CA ASP A 122 1.97 18.30 -5.30
C ASP A 122 2.45 18.60 -3.86
N LYS A 123 2.98 17.57 -3.16
CA LYS A 123 3.43 17.62 -1.76
C LYS A 123 2.30 17.98 -0.77
N LYS A 124 1.04 17.78 -1.17
CA LYS A 124 -0.15 18.04 -0.34
C LYS A 124 -1.07 16.83 -0.28
N ASN A 125 -1.40 16.28 -1.44
CA ASN A 125 -2.30 15.15 -1.59
C ASN A 125 -1.54 13.89 -1.98
N VAL A 126 -2.06 12.75 -1.56
CA VAL A 126 -1.55 11.46 -1.98
C VAL A 126 -1.90 11.26 -3.46
N SER A 127 -0.91 10.84 -4.26
CA SER A 127 -1.13 10.51 -5.66
C SER A 127 -1.13 9.01 -5.94
N TYR A 128 -0.50 8.21 -5.07
CA TYR A 128 -0.48 6.77 -5.12
C TYR A 128 0.03 6.19 -3.79
N LEU A 129 -0.44 4.99 -3.44
CA LEU A 129 0.03 4.22 -2.29
C LEU A 129 0.42 2.82 -2.78
N TYR A 130 1.70 2.51 -2.66
CA TYR A 130 2.20 1.16 -2.92
C TYR A 130 2.42 0.42 -1.61
N VAL A 131 1.93 -0.82 -1.56
CA VAL A 131 2.07 -1.71 -0.42
C VAL A 131 2.95 -2.89 -0.80
N TRP A 132 3.92 -3.19 0.07
CA TRP A 132 4.72 -4.40 0.00
C TRP A 132 4.39 -5.28 1.20
N GLY A 133 4.04 -6.54 0.92
CA GLY A 133 3.85 -7.59 1.92
C GLY A 133 2.39 -7.95 2.24
N SER A 134 1.40 -7.33 1.58
CA SER A 134 -0.01 -7.76 1.69
C SER A 134 -0.90 -7.21 0.58
N MET A 135 -1.62 -8.10 -0.10
CA MET A 135 -2.65 -7.74 -1.09
C MET A 135 -3.87 -7.13 -0.41
N LYS A 136 -4.34 -7.69 0.72
CA LYS A 136 -5.48 -7.11 1.48
C LYS A 136 -5.21 -5.68 1.92
N LEU A 137 -3.98 -5.37 2.35
CA LEU A 137 -3.62 -4.00 2.70
C LEU A 137 -3.52 -3.12 1.43
N GLN A 138 -2.97 -3.64 0.32
CA GLN A 138 -2.96 -2.92 -0.96
C GLN A 138 -4.37 -2.52 -1.42
N GLU A 139 -5.36 -3.40 -1.30
CA GLU A 139 -6.76 -3.11 -1.65
C GLU A 139 -7.34 -1.95 -0.82
N LEU A 140 -7.08 -1.95 0.50
CA LEU A 140 -7.48 -0.84 1.37
C LEU A 140 -6.75 0.46 0.99
N MET A 141 -5.43 0.40 0.73
CA MET A 141 -4.65 1.57 0.35
C MET A 141 -5.08 2.14 -1.01
N CYS A 142 -5.55 1.31 -1.94
CA CYS A 142 -6.17 1.78 -3.19
C CYS A 142 -7.37 2.69 -2.93
N CYS A 143 -8.14 2.48 -1.85
CA CYS A 143 -9.27 3.36 -1.50
C CYS A 143 -8.83 4.78 -1.08
N TYR A 144 -7.59 4.94 -0.60
CA TYR A 144 -7.03 6.22 -0.18
C TYR A 144 -6.14 6.88 -1.24
N GLY A 145 -5.54 6.10 -2.14
CA GLY A 145 -4.55 6.59 -3.12
C GLY A 145 -4.93 6.39 -4.59
N GLY A 146 -6.03 5.71 -4.88
CA GLY A 146 -6.39 5.28 -6.23
C GLY A 146 -5.46 4.17 -6.77
N ILE A 147 -5.64 3.83 -8.05
CA ILE A 147 -4.81 2.86 -8.76
C ILE A 147 -3.93 3.60 -9.78
N LYS A 148 -2.63 3.28 -9.79
CA LYS A 148 -1.67 3.89 -10.70
C LYS A 148 -2.07 3.63 -12.16
N GLY A 149 -2.18 4.71 -12.93
CA GLY A 149 -2.52 4.62 -14.36
C GLY A 149 -4.01 4.55 -14.68
N MET A 150 -4.90 4.65 -13.69
CA MET A 150 -6.34 4.68 -13.96
C MET A 150 -6.78 5.96 -14.70
N ASP A 151 -7.70 5.81 -15.63
CA ASP A 151 -8.44 6.87 -16.30
C ASP A 151 -9.75 7.13 -15.53
N GLU A 152 -9.67 8.02 -14.55
CA GLU A 152 -10.75 8.28 -13.61
C GLU A 152 -12.04 8.76 -14.30
N GLY A 153 -13.16 8.09 -14.02
CA GLY A 153 -14.46 8.37 -14.64
C GLY A 153 -14.74 7.57 -15.91
N ASN A 154 -13.72 6.89 -16.47
CA ASN A 154 -13.90 5.99 -17.59
C ASN A 154 -14.28 4.58 -17.10
N ILE A 155 -15.57 4.26 -17.10
CA ILE A 155 -16.07 2.95 -16.66
C ILE A 155 -15.67 1.78 -17.57
N ASN A 156 -14.96 2.01 -18.68
CA ASN A 156 -14.39 0.95 -19.51
C ASN A 156 -12.91 0.69 -19.20
N ASP A 157 -12.27 1.52 -18.39
CA ASP A 157 -10.92 1.27 -17.90
C ASP A 157 -10.95 0.19 -16.79
N PRO A 158 -10.26 -0.95 -16.97
CA PRO A 158 -10.16 -1.99 -15.94
C PRO A 158 -9.60 -1.51 -14.61
N TYR A 159 -8.65 -0.58 -14.62
CA TYR A 159 -8.08 -0.05 -13.37
C TYR A 159 -9.11 0.78 -12.63
N PHE A 160 -9.84 1.66 -13.32
CA PHE A 160 -10.90 2.42 -12.69
C PHE A 160 -12.06 1.53 -12.21
N GLN A 161 -12.44 0.49 -12.96
CA GLN A 161 -13.41 -0.51 -12.51
C GLN A 161 -12.95 -1.20 -11.21
N THR A 162 -11.68 -1.62 -11.16
CA THR A 162 -11.10 -2.28 -9.99
C THR A 162 -11.10 -1.34 -8.78
N TYR A 163 -10.77 -0.07 -8.97
CA TYR A 163 -10.83 0.94 -7.92
C TYR A 163 -12.26 1.11 -7.36
N LEU A 164 -13.27 1.19 -8.24
CA LEU A 164 -14.67 1.23 -7.81
C LEU A 164 -15.08 -0.04 -7.06
N ASP A 165 -14.61 -1.21 -7.48
CA ASP A 165 -14.81 -2.48 -6.77
C ASP A 165 -14.23 -2.44 -5.35
N MET A 166 -13.03 -1.86 -5.18
CA MET A 166 -12.43 -1.71 -3.86
C MET A 166 -13.21 -0.74 -2.97
N LEU A 167 -13.63 0.41 -3.51
CA LEU A 167 -14.44 1.37 -2.74
C LEU A 167 -15.75 0.74 -2.24
N VAL A 168 -16.39 -0.11 -3.04
CA VAL A 168 -17.60 -0.83 -2.63
C VAL A 168 -17.27 -1.92 -1.62
N LYS A 169 -16.25 -2.74 -1.89
CA LYS A 169 -15.81 -3.85 -1.02
C LYS A 169 -15.50 -3.36 0.40
N HIS A 170 -14.82 -2.22 0.52
CA HIS A 170 -14.44 -1.63 1.81
C HIS A 170 -15.49 -0.67 2.38
N GLY A 171 -16.66 -0.53 1.74
CA GLY A 171 -17.79 0.24 2.26
C GLY A 171 -17.64 1.76 2.17
N PHE A 172 -16.68 2.26 1.39
CA PHE A 172 -16.50 3.68 1.07
C PHE A 172 -17.62 4.19 0.16
N LEU A 173 -18.11 3.32 -0.72
CA LEU A 173 -19.33 3.53 -1.49
C LEU A 173 -20.42 2.55 -1.06
N LYS A 174 -21.64 3.06 -0.89
CA LYS A 174 -22.83 2.27 -0.54
C LYS A 174 -23.75 2.21 -1.74
N ILE A 175 -24.00 0.99 -2.25
CA ILE A 175 -24.69 0.74 -3.52
C ILE A 175 -25.81 -0.26 -3.31
#